data_AF-A0A7K8UBF4-F1
#
_entry.id   AF-A0A7K8UBF4-F1
#
_cell.length_a   1.000
_cell.length_b   1.000
_cell.length_c   1.000
_cell.angle_alpha   90.00
_cell.angle_beta   90.00
_cell.angle_gamma   90.00
#
_symmetry.space_group_name_H-M   'P 1'
#
loop_
_entity.id
_entity.type
_entity.pdbx_description
1 polymer ?
#
loop_
_entity_poly.entity_id
_entity_poly.type
_entity_poly.pdbx_seq_one_letter_code
_entity_poly.pdbx_strand_id
1 'polypeptide(L)'
;FPSHILTEPPACISVPRHTPCRGHALVPAAMKSKGKNLPKEGLKGPEVCTDPTMLTTYAMGVNYFKGGPEVALKPDSEYPDWLFKIHLGAPKKLEELDPDSIEYWRRLRKYNTWQRNRLKKGKKL
;
A
#
# COMPACT_ATOMS: atom_id res chain seq x y z
N PHE A 1 7.54 60.60 7.03
CA PHE A 1 7.91 59.55 8.02
C PHE A 1 7.09 58.31 7.73
N PRO A 2 7.71 57.12 7.67
CA PRO A 2 7.51 56.20 6.54
C PRO A 2 6.71 54.92 6.84
N SER A 3 6.23 54.33 5.73
CA SER A 3 6.17 52.90 5.37
C SER A 3 5.28 51.92 6.16
N HIS A 4 4.23 51.49 5.44
CA HIS A 4 3.72 50.12 5.32
C HIS A 4 4.50 49.03 6.07
N ILE A 5 3.86 48.45 7.09
CA ILE A 5 4.32 47.24 7.76
C ILE A 5 3.83 46.05 6.94
N LEU A 6 4.76 45.45 6.18
CA LEU A 6 4.60 44.12 5.61
C LEU A 6 4.64 43.11 6.77
N THR A 7 3.51 42.48 7.07
CA THR A 7 3.47 41.29 7.93
C THR A 7 3.92 40.08 7.10
N GLU A 8 5.17 39.69 7.30
CA GLU A 8 5.74 38.43 6.82
C GLU A 8 4.95 37.22 7.39
N PRO A 9 4.64 36.18 6.59
CA PRO A 9 4.04 34.96 7.12
C PRO A 9 5.04 34.18 7.99
N PRO A 10 4.58 33.48 9.04
CA PRO A 10 5.47 32.77 9.95
C PRO A 10 6.26 31.69 9.20
N ALA A 11 7.58 31.72 9.39
CA ALA A 11 8.52 30.78 8.80
C ALA A 11 8.09 29.33 9.09
N CYS A 12 7.89 28.55 8.02
CA CYS A 12 7.73 27.11 8.11
C CYS A 12 8.99 26.51 8.72
N ILE A 13 8.93 26.08 9.98
CA ILE A 13 10.01 25.36 10.65
C ILE A 13 10.25 24.06 9.87
N SER A 14 11.27 24.05 9.03
CA SER A 14 11.70 22.86 8.31
C SER A 14 12.36 21.92 9.31
N VAL A 15 11.60 20.98 9.88
CA VAL A 15 12.16 19.91 10.70
C VAL A 15 13.13 19.10 9.83
N PRO A 16 14.42 18.99 10.19
CA PRO A 16 15.35 18.15 9.45
C PRO A 16 14.88 16.71 9.55
N ARG A 17 14.46 16.14 8.40
CA ARG A 17 14.20 14.70 8.30
C ARG A 17 15.52 13.97 8.44
N HIS A 18 15.82 13.51 9.65
CA HIS A 18 16.90 12.57 9.91
C HIS A 18 16.60 11.29 9.11
N THR A 19 17.19 11.15 7.92
CA THR A 19 17.17 9.89 7.19
C THR A 19 18.12 8.94 7.91
N PRO A 20 17.66 7.83 8.51
CA PRO A 20 18.59 6.82 8.97
C PRO A 20 19.19 6.19 7.72
N CYS A 21 20.46 6.50 7.45
CA CYS A 21 21.28 5.72 6.54
C CYS A 21 21.44 4.33 7.17
N ARG A 22 20.53 3.41 6.86
CA ARG A 22 20.76 1.98 7.11
C ARG A 22 21.89 1.55 6.19
N GLY A 23 23.12 1.57 6.69
CA GLY A 23 24.24 0.88 6.05
C GLY A 23 23.91 -0.60 6.00
N HIS A 24 23.76 -1.15 4.80
CA HIS A 24 23.74 -2.59 4.61
C HIS A 24 25.19 -3.05 4.69
N ALA A 25 25.49 -4.05 5.53
CA ALA A 25 26.78 -4.71 5.49
C ALA A 25 26.97 -5.34 4.10
N LEU A 26 27.99 -4.89 3.36
CA LEU A 26 28.43 -5.57 2.15
C LEU A 26 29.05 -6.89 2.59
N VAL A 27 28.30 -7.99 2.44
CA VAL A 27 28.85 -9.34 2.57
C VAL A 27 29.91 -9.52 1.48
N PRO A 28 31.14 -9.92 1.83
CA PRO A 28 32.22 -10.06 0.86
C PRO A 28 31.87 -11.12 -0.19
N ALA A 29 32.00 -10.73 -1.45
CA ALA A 29 31.83 -11.59 -2.59
C ALA A 29 33.00 -12.60 -2.67
N ALA A 30 32.81 -13.81 -2.16
CA ALA A 30 33.41 -15.05 -2.68
C ALA A 30 33.04 -16.25 -1.80
N MET A 31 32.11 -17.08 -2.27
CA MET A 31 32.41 -18.49 -2.56
C MET A 31 31.19 -19.15 -3.18
N LYS A 32 31.38 -19.68 -4.40
CA LYS A 32 30.47 -20.61 -5.05
C LYS A 32 30.39 -21.88 -4.21
N SER A 33 29.51 -21.95 -3.22
CA SER A 33 29.12 -23.22 -2.64
C SER A 33 27.91 -23.75 -3.41
N LYS A 34 28.18 -24.80 -4.19
CA LYS A 34 27.20 -25.66 -4.89
C LYS A 34 26.29 -26.32 -3.84
N GLY A 35 25.33 -25.55 -3.34
CA GLY A 35 24.26 -26.02 -2.47
C GLY A 35 23.25 -26.79 -3.30
N LYS A 36 23.07 -28.06 -2.93
CA LYS A 36 22.14 -29.01 -3.54
C LYS A 36 20.79 -28.32 -3.74
N ASN A 37 20.28 -28.35 -4.97
CA ASN A 37 18.87 -28.06 -5.26
C ASN A 37 18.04 -29.07 -4.47
N LEU A 38 17.61 -28.70 -3.26
CA LEU A 38 16.39 -29.28 -2.72
C LEU A 38 15.31 -28.95 -3.76
N PRO A 39 14.57 -29.93 -4.29
CA PRO A 39 13.37 -29.61 -5.03
C PRO A 39 12.52 -28.76 -4.10
N LYS A 40 12.34 -27.48 -4.45
CA LYS A 40 11.24 -26.70 -3.92
C LYS A 40 10.01 -27.40 -4.47
N GLU A 41 9.57 -28.44 -3.77
CA GLU A 41 8.26 -29.02 -3.96
C GLU A 41 7.30 -27.84 -3.88
N GLY A 42 6.78 -27.45 -5.05
CA GLY A 42 6.10 -26.18 -5.20
C GLY A 42 4.95 -26.18 -4.20
N LEU A 43 4.95 -25.22 -3.28
CA LEU A 43 3.85 -25.02 -2.35
C LEU A 43 2.60 -24.82 -3.19
N LYS A 44 1.84 -25.89 -3.42
CA LYS A 44 0.55 -25.83 -4.08
C LYS A 44 -0.39 -25.16 -3.09
N GLY A 45 -1.09 -24.13 -3.56
CA GLY A 45 -2.13 -23.49 -2.76
C GLY A 45 -3.21 -24.51 -2.39
N PRO A 46 -3.98 -24.25 -1.32
CA PRO A 46 -5.13 -25.07 -0.97
C PRO A 46 -6.11 -25.14 -2.15
N GLU A 47 -6.77 -26.27 -2.31
CA GLU A 47 -7.79 -26.47 -3.34
C GLU A 47 -8.97 -25.53 -3.07
N VAL A 48 -9.40 -24.81 -4.12
CA VAL A 48 -10.47 -23.81 -4.05
C VAL A 48 -11.75 -24.44 -4.58
N CYS A 49 -12.87 -24.24 -3.86
CA CYS A 49 -14.19 -24.69 -4.30
C CYS A 49 -14.59 -23.99 -5.62
N THR A 50 -15.11 -24.75 -6.58
CA THR A 50 -15.56 -24.25 -7.90
C THR A 50 -17.09 -24.19 -8.00
N ASP A 51 -17.81 -24.63 -6.97
CA ASP A 51 -19.27 -24.73 -6.99
C ASP A 51 -19.93 -23.34 -6.81
N PRO A 52 -20.78 -22.90 -7.74
CA PRO A 52 -21.33 -21.54 -7.73
C PRO A 52 -22.30 -21.29 -6.57
N THR A 53 -23.05 -22.33 -6.16
CA THR A 53 -24.02 -22.24 -5.05
C THR A 53 -23.32 -22.02 -3.72
N MET A 54 -22.21 -22.73 -3.47
CA MET A 54 -21.39 -22.58 -2.27
C MET A 54 -20.74 -21.20 -2.21
N LEU A 55 -20.19 -20.70 -3.33
CA LEU A 55 -19.54 -19.39 -3.41
C LEU A 55 -20.50 -18.20 -3.21
N THR A 56 -21.78 -18.39 -3.51
CA THR A 56 -22.81 -17.33 -3.35
C THR A 56 -23.43 -17.32 -1.95
N THR A 57 -23.39 -18.44 -1.24
CA THR A 57 -24.02 -18.60 0.09
C THR A 57 -23.03 -18.49 1.24
N TYR A 58 -21.78 -18.93 1.02
CA TYR A 58 -20.73 -18.96 2.03
C TYR A 58 -19.49 -18.20 1.55
N ALA A 59 -18.82 -17.55 2.50
CA ALA A 59 -17.55 -16.88 2.27
C ALA A 59 -16.39 -17.89 2.35
N MET A 60 -16.15 -18.61 1.26
CA MET A 60 -15.08 -19.61 1.18
C MET A 60 -13.69 -18.96 1.36
N GLY A 61 -12.85 -19.58 2.20
CA GLY A 61 -11.46 -19.15 2.43
C GLY A 61 -11.30 -18.08 3.51
N VAL A 62 -12.40 -17.66 4.17
CA VAL A 62 -12.33 -16.80 5.37
C VAL A 62 -11.90 -17.60 6.59
N ASN A 63 -12.38 -18.83 6.73
CA ASN A 63 -11.99 -19.71 7.83
C ASN A 63 -10.69 -20.47 7.50
N TYR A 64 -9.66 -20.28 8.32
CA TYR A 64 -8.39 -21.00 8.20
C TYR A 64 -8.28 -22.21 9.16
N PHE A 65 -9.27 -22.43 10.02
CA PHE A 65 -9.29 -23.56 10.94
C PHE A 65 -9.86 -24.82 10.27
N LYS A 66 -9.16 -25.95 10.42
CA LYS A 66 -9.53 -27.24 9.78
C LYS A 66 -10.87 -27.83 10.22
N GLY A 67 -11.38 -27.45 11.40
CA GLY A 67 -12.62 -27.99 11.99
C GLY A 67 -13.67 -26.93 12.30
N GLY A 68 -13.49 -25.70 11.82
CA GLY A 68 -14.48 -24.64 12.01
C GLY A 68 -15.56 -24.69 10.92
N PRO A 69 -16.81 -24.31 11.23
CA PRO A 69 -17.82 -24.09 10.20
C PRO A 69 -17.43 -22.89 9.31
N GLU A 70 -17.84 -22.93 8.05
CA GLU A 70 -17.66 -21.81 7.13
C GLU A 70 -18.63 -20.66 7.43
N VAL A 71 -18.19 -19.43 7.14
CA VAL A 71 -18.96 -18.23 7.45
C VAL A 71 -20.04 -18.01 6.36
N ALA A 72 -21.31 -18.14 6.73
CA ALA A 72 -22.43 -17.83 5.85
C ALA A 72 -22.54 -16.32 5.58
N LEU A 73 -22.88 -15.95 4.34
CA LEU A 73 -23.16 -14.57 3.98
C LEU A 73 -24.52 -14.15 4.54
N LYS A 74 -24.54 -12.97 5.17
CA LYS A 74 -25.73 -12.35 5.74
C LYS A 74 -26.46 -11.52 4.68
N PRO A 75 -27.74 -11.17 4.88
CA PRO A 75 -28.41 -10.21 4.01
C PRO A 75 -27.80 -8.81 4.11
N ASP A 76 -27.93 -8.01 3.05
CA ASP A 76 -27.32 -6.67 2.93
C ASP A 76 -27.66 -5.72 4.09
N SER A 77 -28.84 -5.87 4.69
CA SER A 77 -29.32 -5.05 5.82
C SER A 77 -28.50 -5.22 7.10
N GLU A 78 -27.78 -6.33 7.26
CA GLU A 78 -26.93 -6.55 8.44
C GLU A 78 -25.56 -5.88 8.29
N TYR A 79 -25.17 -5.53 7.06
CA TYR A 79 -23.90 -4.87 6.80
C TYR A 79 -24.05 -3.35 6.91
N PRO A 80 -23.04 -2.66 7.44
CA PRO A 80 -23.11 -1.21 7.61
C PRO A 80 -23.06 -0.48 6.25
N ASP A 81 -23.85 0.60 6.11
CA ASP A 81 -24.02 1.36 4.88
C ASP A 81 -22.72 1.84 4.22
N TRP A 82 -21.67 2.09 5.02
CA TRP A 82 -20.40 2.59 4.49
C TRP A 82 -19.72 1.56 3.57
N LEU A 83 -20.02 0.27 3.71
CA LEU A 83 -19.50 -0.80 2.86
C LEU A 83 -19.88 -0.58 1.39
N PHE A 84 -21.14 -0.22 1.15
CA PHE A 84 -21.68 0.03 -0.19
C PHE A 84 -21.30 1.40 -0.76
N LYS A 85 -20.71 2.28 0.05
CA LYS A 85 -20.25 3.61 -0.35
C LYS A 85 -18.76 3.63 -0.76
N ILE A 86 -18.07 2.49 -0.70
CA ILE A 86 -16.65 2.37 -1.07
C ILE A 86 -16.48 2.49 -2.59
N HIS A 87 -15.43 3.20 -3.00
CA HIS A 87 -15.07 3.32 -4.41
C HIS A 87 -14.37 2.06 -4.93
N LEU A 88 -15.07 1.25 -5.73
CA LEU A 88 -14.54 0.01 -6.31
C LEU A 88 -13.78 0.20 -7.64
N GLY A 89 -13.93 1.37 -8.27
CA GLY A 89 -13.31 1.66 -9.56
C GLY A 89 -11.83 2.02 -9.47
N ALA A 90 -11.29 2.54 -10.59
CA ALA A 90 -9.92 3.01 -10.66
C ALA A 90 -9.63 4.07 -9.57
N PRO A 91 -8.45 4.07 -8.93
CA PRO A 91 -8.14 5.04 -7.90
C PRO A 91 -8.30 6.47 -8.40
N LYS A 92 -9.03 7.31 -7.64
CA LYS A 92 -9.27 8.72 -7.95
C LYS A 92 -7.97 9.44 -8.32
N LYS A 93 -8.03 10.25 -9.37
CA LYS A 93 -6.90 11.06 -9.81
C LYS A 93 -6.71 12.25 -8.87
N LEU A 94 -5.54 12.89 -8.97
CA LEU A 94 -5.22 14.05 -8.13
C LEU A 94 -6.16 15.24 -8.41
N GLU A 95 -6.60 15.39 -9.66
CA GLU A 95 -7.48 16.48 -10.11
C GLU A 95 -8.92 16.35 -9.58
N GLU A 96 -9.35 15.14 -9.26
CA GLU A 96 -10.70 14.82 -8.76
C GLU A 96 -10.79 14.90 -7.22
N LEU A 97 -9.63 15.01 -6.55
CA LEU A 97 -9.53 15.03 -5.10
C LEU A 97 -9.56 16.48 -4.59
N ASP A 98 -10.30 16.67 -3.50
CA ASP A 98 -10.39 17.95 -2.81
C ASP A 98 -9.04 18.32 -2.15
N PRO A 99 -8.47 19.52 -2.43
CA PRO A 99 -7.23 19.99 -1.81
C PRO A 99 -7.21 20.01 -0.28
N ASP A 100 -8.39 20.14 0.36
CA ASP A 100 -8.50 20.18 1.81
C ASP A 100 -8.54 18.77 2.45
N SER A 101 -8.62 17.72 1.63
CA SER A 101 -8.59 16.33 2.10
C SER A 101 -7.17 15.78 2.28
N ILE A 102 -6.98 14.96 3.32
CA ILE A 102 -5.71 14.23 3.56
C ILE A 102 -5.36 13.30 2.39
N GLU A 103 -6.36 12.76 1.68
CA GLU A 103 -6.17 11.85 0.55
C GLU A 103 -5.44 12.53 -0.62
N TYR A 104 -5.78 13.79 -0.88
CA TYR A 104 -5.11 14.62 -1.90
C TYR A 104 -3.62 14.72 -1.61
N TRP A 105 -3.25 15.09 -0.38
CA TRP A 105 -1.84 15.26 0.02
C TRP A 105 -1.07 13.93 0.03
N ARG A 106 -1.72 12.82 0.38
CA ARG A 106 -1.14 11.47 0.26
C ARG A 106 -0.82 11.15 -1.20
N ARG A 107 -1.75 11.46 -2.11
CA ARG A 107 -1.59 11.24 -3.56
C ARG A 107 -0.47 12.11 -4.13
N LEU A 108 -0.43 13.40 -3.79
CA LEU A 108 0.61 14.34 -4.21
C LEU A 108 2.01 13.88 -3.77
N ARG A 109 2.15 13.42 -2.52
CA ARG A 109 3.41 12.88 -2.00
C ARG A 109 3.89 11.66 -2.79
N LYS A 110 2.96 10.80 -3.21
CA LYS A 110 3.24 9.64 -4.06
C LYS A 110 3.79 10.08 -5.43
N TYR A 111 3.16 11.07 -6.06
CA TYR A 111 3.61 11.61 -7.35
C TYR A 111 5.00 12.25 -7.24
N ASN A 112 5.25 13.06 -6.23
CA ASN A 112 6.56 13.67 -5.99
C ASN A 112 7.65 12.60 -5.76
N THR A 113 7.32 11.53 -5.06
CA THR A 113 8.25 10.40 -4.85
C THR A 113 8.57 9.70 -6.17
N TRP A 114 7.56 9.44 -7.00
CA TRP A 114 7.76 8.83 -8.31
C TRP A 114 8.59 9.71 -9.25
N GLN A 115 8.31 11.02 -9.30
CA GLN A 115 9.09 11.98 -10.09
C GLN A 115 10.55 11.98 -9.64
N ARG A 116 10.80 12.09 -8.32
CA ARG A 116 12.16 12.04 -7.77
C ARG A 116 12.87 10.73 -8.09
N ASN A 117 12.19 9.59 -7.98
CA ASN A 117 12.77 8.28 -8.29
C ASN A 117 13.11 8.16 -9.78
N ARG A 118 12.25 8.68 -10.66
CA ARG A 118 12.49 8.73 -12.11
C ARG A 118 13.73 9.58 -12.44
N LEU A 119 13.84 10.77 -11.86
CA LEU A 119 14.99 11.66 -12.05
C LEU A 119 16.30 11.07 -11.49
N LYS A 120 16.22 10.27 -10.42
CA LYS A 120 17.38 9.58 -9.85
C LYS A 120 17.84 8.37 -10.66
N LYS A 121 16.94 7.72 -11.41
CA LYS A 121 17.23 6.46 -12.13
C LYS A 121 18.35 6.58 -13.17
N GLY A 122 18.67 7.79 -13.64
CA GLY A 122 19.75 8.05 -14.60
C GLY A 122 20.99 8.75 -14.03
N LYS A 123 20.98 9.15 -12.75
CA LYS A 123 22.13 9.85 -12.15
C LYS A 123 23.04 8.81 -11.49
N LYS A 124 24.19 8.55 -12.12
CA LYS A 124 25.31 7.89 -11.43
C LYS A 124 25.87 8.88 -10.40
N LEU A 125 26.10 8.38 -9.18
CA LEU A 125 26.86 9.09 -8.14
C LEU A 125 28.31 9.25 -8.59
#